data_AF-A0AB36YIY8-F1
#
_entry.id   AF-A0AB36YIY8-F1
#
_cell.length_a   1.000
_cell.length_b   1.000
_cell.length_c   1.000
_cell.angle_alpha   90.00
_cell.angle_beta   90.00
_cell.angle_gamma   90.00
#
_symmetry.space_group_name_H-M   'P 1'
#
loop_
_entity.id
_entity.type
_entity.pdbx_description
1 polymer ?
#
loop_
_entity_poly.entity_id
_entity_poly.type
_entity_poly.pdbx_seq_one_letter_code
_entity_poly.pdbx_strand_id
1 'polypeptide(L)'
;QKAAPHDVKPQEILDLAGSLLFSGDDVKKPISVLSGGEKSRVALGRVLLQKSSCLVLDEPTNHLDFQTVEALTHALRAYEG
;
A
#
# COMPACT_ATOMS: atom_id res chain seq x y z
N GLN A 1 16.54 4.12 -1.14
CA GLN A 1 15.37 4.40 -2.00
C GLN A 1 15.21 3.20 -2.94
N LYS A 2 14.26 2.28 -2.69
CA LYS A 2 13.95 1.19 -3.63
C LYS A 2 12.58 1.48 -4.21
N ALA A 3 12.58 2.07 -5.40
CA ALA A 3 11.40 2.39 -6.18
C ALA A 3 10.59 1.12 -6.52
N ALA A 4 9.32 1.30 -6.86
CA ALA A 4 8.43 0.24 -7.32
C ALA A 4 9.04 -0.53 -8.51
N PRO A 5 8.65 -1.80 -8.75
CA PRO A 5 9.15 -2.59 -9.87
C PRO A 5 8.97 -1.87 -11.22
N HIS A 6 9.93 -2.04 -12.13
CA HIS A 6 9.99 -1.32 -13.41
C HIS A 6 8.87 -1.66 -14.42
N ASP A 7 7.96 -2.56 -14.07
CA ASP A 7 6.90 -3.10 -14.95
C ASP A 7 5.49 -2.68 -14.52
N VAL A 8 5.38 -1.73 -13.60
CA VAL A 8 4.09 -1.22 -13.09
C VAL A 8 3.77 0.11 -13.78
N LYS A 9 2.59 0.22 -14.40
CA LYS A 9 2.15 1.46 -15.02
C LYS A 9 1.95 2.54 -13.95
N PRO A 10 2.27 3.82 -14.21
CA PRO A 10 2.02 4.91 -13.26
C PRO A 10 0.57 4.99 -12.79
N GLN A 11 -0.38 4.64 -13.66
CA GLN A 11 -1.79 4.58 -13.33
C GLN A 11 -2.09 3.51 -12.26
N GLU A 12 -1.50 2.31 -12.36
CA GLU A 12 -1.68 1.24 -11.37
C GLU A 12 -1.14 1.66 -9.99
N ILE A 13 -0.05 2.43 -9.96
CA ILE A 13 0.51 2.97 -8.72
C ILE A 13 -0.47 3.97 -8.08
N LEU A 14 -1.07 4.85 -8.89
CA LEU A 14 -2.04 5.85 -8.43
C LEU A 14 -3.35 5.20 -7.97
N ASP A 15 -3.84 4.20 -8.70
CA ASP A 15 -5.06 3.46 -8.37
C ASP A 15 -4.88 2.71 -7.04
N LEU A 16 -3.72 2.06 -6.85
CA LEU A 16 -3.38 1.41 -5.59
C LEU A 16 -3.20 2.41 -4.45
N ALA A 17 -2.52 3.54 -4.69
CA ALA A 17 -2.39 4.62 -3.71
C ALA A 17 -3.77 5.13 -3.27
N GLY A 18 -4.70 5.30 -4.22
CA GLY A 18 -6.10 5.66 -3.98
C GLY A 18 -6.82 4.64 -3.09
N SER A 19 -6.67 3.33 -3.37
CA SER A 19 -7.25 2.26 -2.53
C SER A 19 -6.69 2.23 -1.10
N LEU A 20 -5.51 2.82 -0.89
CA LEU A 20 -4.82 2.92 0.39
C LEU A 20 -5.00 4.29 1.05
N LEU A 21 -6.04 5.03 0.65
CA LEU A 21 -6.42 6.33 1.20
C LEU A 21 -5.39 7.44 0.95
N PHE A 22 -4.53 7.31 -0.06
CA PHE A 22 -3.68 8.40 -0.54
C PHE A 22 -4.35 9.09 -1.72
N SER A 23 -4.54 10.41 -1.64
CA SER A 23 -5.14 11.18 -2.72
C SER A 23 -4.53 12.57 -2.84
N GLY A 24 -4.67 13.21 -4.02
CA GLY A 24 -4.16 14.56 -4.26
C GLY A 24 -2.68 14.71 -3.94
N ASP A 25 -2.35 15.65 -3.06
CA ASP A 25 -0.97 15.95 -2.66
C ASP A 25 -0.38 14.93 -1.67
N ASP A 26 -1.21 14.07 -1.06
CA ASP A 26 -0.72 13.03 -0.14
C ASP A 26 0.20 12.03 -0.84
N VAL A 27 -0.04 11.80 -2.14
CA VAL A 27 0.77 10.91 -2.98
C VAL A 27 2.19 11.46 -3.18
N LYS A 28 2.38 12.78 -3.01
CA LYS A 28 3.67 13.47 -3.15
C LYS A 28 4.37 13.70 -1.81
N LYS A 29 3.72 13.39 -0.68
CA LYS A 29 4.32 13.58 0.64
C LYS A 29 5.54 12.68 0.80
N PRO A 30 6.66 13.19 1.36
CA PRO A 30 7.81 12.36 1.68
C PRO A 30 7.47 11.34 2.79
N ILE A 31 7.98 10.12 2.69
CA ILE A 31 7.70 9.04 3.67
C ILE A 31 8.07 9.44 5.11
N SER A 32 9.04 10.34 5.28
CA SER A 32 9.48 10.82 6.60
C SER A 32 8.38 11.52 7.40
N VAL A 33 7.46 12.22 6.72
CA VAL A 33 6.38 12.98 7.38
C VAL A 33 5.10 12.18 7.59
N LEU A 34 5.05 10.95 7.06
CA LEU A 34 3.91 10.06 7.23
C LEU A 34 3.81 9.55 8.68
N SER A 35 2.58 9.49 9.18
CA SER A 35 2.20 8.81 10.42
C SER A 35 2.54 7.31 10.38
N GLY A 36 2.51 6.65 11.53
CA GLY A 36 2.75 5.20 11.61
C GLY A 36 1.79 4.41 10.72
N GLY A 37 0.49 4.74 10.74
CA GLY A 37 -0.53 4.09 9.91
C GLY A 37 -0.32 4.31 8.41
N GLU A 38 0.02 5.54 8.00
CA GLU A 38 0.35 5.85 6.61
C GLU A 38 1.59 5.09 6.13
N LYS A 39 2.63 4.99 6.96
CA LYS A 39 3.82 4.18 6.64
C LYS A 39 3.48 2.71 6.44
N SER A 40 2.62 2.15 7.26
CA SER A 40 2.13 0.78 7.10
C SER A 40 1.35 0.60 5.79
N ARG A 41 0.49 1.56 5.42
CA ARG A 41 -0.22 1.54 4.13
C ARG A 41 0.73 1.60 2.94
N VAL A 42 1.73 2.48 2.97
CA VAL A 42 2.75 2.54 1.90
C VAL A 42 3.55 1.24 1.81
N ALA A 43 3.93 0.66 2.95
CA ALA A 43 4.65 -0.62 2.98
C ALA A 43 3.81 -1.74 2.35
N LEU A 44 2.52 -1.81 2.69
CA LEU A 44 1.58 -2.75 2.09
C LEU A 44 1.46 -2.53 0.58
N GLY A 45 1.24 -1.30 0.13
CA GLY A 45 1.15 -0.98 -1.31
C GLY A 45 2.39 -1.43 -2.08
N ARG A 46 3.59 -1.25 -1.49
CA ARG A 46 4.83 -1.75 -2.09
C ARG A 46 4.85 -3.27 -2.24
N VAL A 47 4.33 -4.01 -1.27
CA VAL A 47 4.27 -5.47 -1.31
C VAL A 47 3.26 -5.94 -2.37
N LEU A 48 2.09 -5.31 -2.44
CA LEU A 48 1.08 -5.64 -3.45
C LEU A 48 1.57 -5.36 -4.88
N LEU A 49 2.37 -4.30 -5.08
CA LEU A 49 3.01 -4.02 -6.38
C LEU A 49 4.07 -5.04 -6.78
N GLN A 50 4.60 -5.83 -5.86
CA GLN A 50 5.65 -6.81 -6.16
C GLN A 50 5.13 -8.09 -6.84
N LYS A 51 3.82 -8.22 -7.10
CA LYS A 51 3.20 -9.35 -7.85
C LYS A 51 3.83 -10.70 -7.49
N SER A 52 3.86 -10.99 -6.19
CA SER A 52 4.51 -12.18 -5.64
C SER A 52 3.49 -13.31 -5.49
N SER A 53 3.73 -14.47 -6.11
CA SER A 53 2.80 -15.60 -6.10
C SER A 53 2.35 -16.10 -4.71
N CYS A 54 3.02 -15.66 -3.64
CA CYS A 54 2.61 -15.88 -2.26
C CYS A 54 2.93 -14.64 -1.41
N LEU A 55 1.97 -14.25 -0.57
CA LEU A 55 2.09 -13.17 0.41
C LEU A 55 1.91 -13.74 1.82
N VAL A 56 2.93 -13.60 2.67
CA VAL A 56 2.87 -13.99 4.08
C VAL A 56 2.78 -12.73 4.93
N LEU A 57 1.75 -12.67 5.77
CA LEU A 57 1.47 -11.56 6.67
C LEU A 57 1.42 -12.08 8.09
N ASP A 58 2.32 -11.60 8.94
CA ASP A 58 2.30 -11.88 10.38
C ASP A 58 1.67 -10.68 11.10
N GLU A 59 0.55 -10.90 11.80
CA GLU A 59 -0.22 -9.88 12.52
C GLU A 59 -0.41 -8.54 11.74
N PRO A 60 -0.87 -8.58 10.47
CA PRO A 60 -0.86 -7.40 9.60
C PRO A 60 -1.82 -6.28 10.02
N THR A 61 -2.75 -6.58 10.93
CA THR A 61 -3.74 -5.65 11.47
C THR A 61 -3.27 -4.96 12.74
N ASN A 62 -2.14 -5.35 13.32
CA ASN A 62 -1.70 -4.80 14.59
C ASN A 62 -1.26 -3.34 14.43
N HIS A 63 -1.62 -2.51 15.41
CA HIS A 63 -1.39 -1.05 15.40
C HIS A 63 -2.02 -0.29 14.21
N LEU A 64 -2.92 -0.91 13.46
CA LEU A 64 -3.69 -0.25 12.40
C LEU A 64 -5.00 0.31 12.96
N ASP A 65 -5.38 1.49 12.49
CA ASP A 65 -6.74 2.00 12.68
C ASP A 65 -7.73 1.23 11.78
N PHE A 66 -9.02 1.36 12.10
CA PHE A 66 -10.09 0.68 11.36
C PHE A 66 -10.06 0.96 9.85
N GLN A 67 -9.79 2.22 9.47
CA GLN A 67 -9.74 2.63 8.06
C GLN A 67 -8.59 1.94 7.32
N THR A 68 -7.46 1.75 7.98
CA THR A 68 -6.29 1.08 7.41
C THR A 68 -6.51 -0.42 7.28
N VAL A 69 -7.23 -1.04 8.21
CA VAL A 69 -7.64 -2.46 8.12
C VAL A 69 -8.59 -2.70 6.95
N GLU A 70 -9.57 -1.81 6.74
CA GLU A 70 -10.48 -1.87 5.59
C GLU A 70 -9.73 -1.72 4.26
N ALA A 71 -8.83 -0.73 4.16
CA ALA A 71 -8.00 -0.53 2.97
C ALA A 71 -7.11 -1.74 2.67
N LEU A 72 -6.48 -2.32 3.71
CA LEU A 72 -5.72 -3.57 3.62
C LEU A 72 -6.59 -4.72 3.10
N THR A 73 -7.80 -4.88 3.64
CA THR A 73 -8.73 -5.93 3.23
C THR A 73 -9.13 -5.79 1.77
N HIS A 74 -9.42 -4.57 1.32
CA HIS A 74 -9.77 -4.29 -0.08
C HIS A 74 -8.61 -4.61 -1.01
N ALA A 75 -7.40 -4.18 -0.65
CA ALA A 75 -6.21 -4.37 -1.45
C ALA A 75 -5.80 -5.86 -1.54
N LEU A 76 -5.98 -6.63 -0.46
CA LEU A 76 -5.81 -8.08 -0.45
C LEU A 76 -6.85 -8.82 -1.28
N ARG A 77 -8.11 -8.35 -1.33
CA ARG A 77 -9.14 -8.94 -2.20
C ARG A 77 -8.84 -8.75 -3.68
N ALA A 78 -8.17 -7.66 -4.04
CA ALA A 78 -7.73 -7.38 -5.41
C ALA A 78 -6.40 -8.06 -5.77
N TYR A 79 -5.76 -8.76 -4.82
CA TYR A 79 -4.48 -9.41 -5.04
C TYR A 79 -4.66 -10.76 -5.73
N GLU A 80 -4.25 -10.86 -6.99
CA GLU A 80 -4.42 -12.10 -7.79
C GLU A 80 -3.27 -13.12 -7.65
N GLY A 81 -2.29 -12.89 -6.76
CA GLY A 81 -1.14 -13.77 -6.56
C GLY A 81 0.01 -13.46 -7.50
#